data_AF-A0A6L6E5J3-F1
#
_entry.id   AF-A0A6L6E5J3-F1
#
_cell.length_a   1.000
_cell.length_b   1.000
_cell.length_c   1.000
_cell.angle_alpha   90.00
_cell.angle_beta   90.00
_cell.angle_gamma   90.00
#
_symmetry.space_group_name_H-M   'P 1'
#
loop_
_entity.id
_entity.type
_entity.pdbx_description
1 polymer ?
#
loop_
_entity_poly.entity_id
_entity_poly.type
_entity_poly.pdbx_seq_one_letter_code
_entity_poly.pdbx_strand_id
1 'polypeptide(L)' 'MTADMLHTLALSAGDHMLLAQLTRGGLVESWHRGVATLTGPDGKVIEHWG' A
#
# COMPACT_ATOMS: atom_id res chain seq x y z
N MET A 1 15.88 18.87 16.21
CA MET A 1 14.92 17.80 15.83
C MET A 1 14.17 18.30 14.61
N THR A 2 14.78 18.18 13.44
CA THR A 2 14.15 18.53 12.16
C THR A 2 13.40 17.30 11.65
N ALA A 3 12.22 17.51 11.11
CA ALA A 3 11.31 16.51 10.59
C ALA A 3 11.91 15.76 9.39
N ASP A 4 12.87 14.87 9.64
CA ASP A 4 13.47 14.02 8.61
C ASP A 4 12.48 12.94 8.20
N MET A 5 11.77 13.27 7.12
CA MET A 5 11.20 12.36 6.13
C MET A 5 10.42 11.17 6.70
N LEU A 6 9.27 11.44 7.30
CA LEU A 6 8.12 10.59 7.01
C LEU A 6 7.75 10.84 5.54
N HIS A 7 8.52 10.25 4.61
CA HIS A 7 8.05 10.00 3.26
C HIS A 7 7.02 8.88 3.42
N THR A 8 5.89 9.21 4.04
CA THR A 8 4.66 8.47 3.85
C THR A 8 4.51 8.47 2.35
N LEU A 9 4.82 7.33 1.77
CA LEU A 9 4.51 6.97 0.41
C LEU A 9 3.05 7.38 0.20
N ALA A 10 2.84 8.62 -0.25
CA ALA A 10 1.57 9.09 -0.74
C ALA A 10 1.45 8.43 -2.12
N LEU A 11 1.35 7.10 -2.09
CA LEU A 11 1.07 6.27 -3.23
C LEU A 11 -0.23 6.83 -3.78
N SER A 12 -0.14 7.29 -5.02
CA SER A 12 -1.30 7.82 -5.72
C SER A 12 -2.33 6.69 -5.79
N ALA A 13 -3.62 7.00 -5.93
CA ALA A 13 -4.65 5.97 -6.01
C ALA A 13 -4.48 4.99 -7.20
N GLY A 14 -3.56 5.29 -8.13
CA GLY A 14 -3.14 4.43 -9.23
C GLY A 14 -2.06 3.39 -8.86
N ASP A 15 -1.31 3.60 -7.78
CA ASP A 15 -0.21 2.74 -7.33
C ASP A 15 -0.67 1.62 -6.38
N HIS A 16 -1.99 1.33 -6.35
CA HIS A 16 -2.57 0.32 -5.48
C HIS A 16 -3.31 -0.76 -6.29
N MET A 17 -2.80 -1.99 -6.26
CA MET A 17 -3.46 -3.18 -6.83
C MET A 17 -4.64 -3.63 -5.95
N LEU A 18 -5.66 -4.24 -6.56
CA LEU A 18 -6.72 -4.94 -5.81
C LEU A 18 -6.14 -6.22 -5.20
N LEU A 19 -6.15 -6.31 -3.87
CA LEU A 19 -5.63 -7.45 -3.13
C LEU A 19 -6.74 -8.40 -2.69
N ALA A 20 -7.88 -7.85 -2.26
CA ALA A 20 -9.03 -8.65 -1.85
C ALA A 20 -10.34 -7.92 -2.09
N GLN A 21 -11.39 -8.70 -2.35
CA GLN A 21 -12.77 -8.24 -2.39
C GLN A 21 -13.59 -9.09 -1.43
N LEU A 22 -14.34 -8.46 -0.53
CA LEU A 22 -15.28 -9.14 0.34
C LEU A 22 -16.68 -9.06 -0.27
N THR A 23 -17.28 -10.23 -0.52
CA THR A 23 -18.62 -10.34 -1.10
C THR A 23 -19.52 -11.17 -0.19
N ARG A 24 -20.71 -10.66 0.12
CA ARG A 24 -21.74 -11.36 0.89
C ARG A 24 -23.08 -11.20 0.19
N GLY A 25 -23.77 -12.32 -0.06
CA GLY A 25 -25.10 -12.28 -0.69
C GLY A 25 -25.10 -11.65 -2.09
N GLY A 26 -23.99 -11.74 -2.83
CA GLY A 26 -23.85 -11.12 -4.15
C GLY A 26 -23.57 -9.61 -4.13
N LEU A 27 -23.49 -8.97 -2.95
CA LEU A 27 -23.07 -7.58 -2.78
C LEU A 27 -21.60 -7.51 -2.40
N VAL A 28 -20.86 -6.59 -3.04
CA VAL A 28 -19.50 -6.27 -2.65
C VAL A 28 -19.56 -5.34 -1.43
N GLU A 29 -19.12 -5.86 -0.28
CA GLU A 29 -19.11 -5.11 0.98
C GLU A 29 -17.85 -4.23 1.09
N SER A 30 -16.70 -4.70 0.58
CA SER A 30 -15.46 -3.91 0.58
C SER A 30 -14.45 -4.35 -0.48
N TRP A 31 -13.56 -3.42 -0.84
CA TRP A 31 -12.35 -3.66 -1.62
C TRP A 31 -11.13 -3.31 -0.77
N HIS A 32 -10.16 -4.19 -0.72
CA HIS A 32 -8.87 -3.96 -0.11
C HIS A 32 -7.84 -3.80 -1.21
N ARG A 33 -7.26 -2.60 -1.29
CA ARG A 33 -6.17 -2.29 -2.22
C ARG A 33 -4.91 -2.06 -1.41
N GLY A 34 -3.75 -2.40 -1.96
CA GLY A 34 -2.49 -2.21 -1.26
C GLY A 34 -1.28 -2.39 -2.16
N VAL A 35 -0.12 -2.28 -1.53
CA VAL A 35 1.20 -2.28 -2.17
C VAL A 35 2.09 -3.25 -1.43
N ALA A 36 2.83 -4.06 -2.17
CA ALA A 36 3.92 -4.85 -1.64
C ALA A 36 5.19 -4.00 -1.66
N THR A 37 5.88 -3.90 -0.53
CA THR A 37 7.11 -3.10 -0.42
C THR A 37 8.25 -3.99 0.07
N LEU A 38 9.38 -3.97 -0.64
CA LEU A 38 10.64 -4.55 -0.21
C LEU A 38 11.43 -3.50 0.56
N THR A 39 11.81 -3.80 1.80
CA THR A 39 12.63 -2.92 2.64
C THR A 39 13.99 -3.53 2.92
N GLY A 40 14.99 -2.66 3.02
CA GLY A 40 16.36 -3.02 3.41
C GLY A 40 16.52 -3.16 4.92
N PRO A 41 17.66 -3.70 5.38
CA PRO A 41 17.96 -3.83 6.81
C PRO A 41 18.05 -2.48 7.55
N ASP A 42 18.24 -1.38 6.83
CA ASP A 42 18.24 -0.01 7.36
C ASP A 42 16.83 0.61 7.45
N GLY A 43 15.80 -0.17 7.10
CA GLY A 43 14.40 0.26 7.12
C GLY A 43 13.99 1.10 5.91
N LYS A 44 14.87 1.32 4.92
CA LYS A 44 14.52 2.06 3.70
C LYS A 44 13.84 1.17 2.68
N VAL A 45 12.98 1.77 1.85
CA VAL A 45 12.34 1.08 0.73
C VAL A 45 13.35 0.85 -0.39
N ILE A 46 13.44 -0.38 -0.86
CA ILE A 46 14.25 -0.81 -2.00
C ILE A 46 13.38 -0.86 -3.26
N GLU A 47 12.16 -1.41 -3.15
CA GLU A 47 11.25 -1.60 -4.26
C GLU A 47 9.79 -1.63 -3.76
N HIS A 48 8.82 -1.29 -4.61
CA HIS A 48 7.40 -1.44 -4.32
C HIS A 48 6.60 -1.84 -5.57
N TRP A 49 5.62 -2.73 -5.40
CA TRP A 49 4.72 -3.20 -6.45
C TRP A 49 3.25 -3.01 -6.03
N GLY A 50 2.48 -2.32 -6.86
CA GLY A 50 1.09 -1.96 -6.62
C GLY A 50 0.61 -0.96 -7.65
#